data_AF-A0A8D8NI48-F1
#
_entry.id   AF-A0A8D8NI48-F1
#
_cell.length_a   1.000
_cell.length_b   1.000
_cell.length_c   1.000
_cell.angle_alpha   90.00
_cell.angle_beta   90.00
_cell.angle_gamma   90.00
#
_symmetry.space_group_name_H-M   'P 1'
#
loop_
_entity.id
_entity.type
_entity.pdbx_description
1 polymer ?
#
loop_
_entity_poly.entity_id
_entity_poly.type
_entity_poly.pdbx_seq_one_letter_code
_entity_poly.pdbx_strand_id
1 'polypeptide(L)'
;RSIHFLGPMFKKSADPALRHDIRQWDVTVKNVSIDASMDTLYWCKILKAPTLREKHHIVGYEAILTRESSTKQPLVHHMTLFECSPNSYPGSDPNSWDVWVKSSGAVCNSNLLTPRDWDSCITPVATWGIGASGQFLPEHIGIPIGGNKGGAKYYMLEVHYDNP
;
A
#
# COMPACT_ATOMS: atom_id res chain seq x y z
N ARG A 1 18.17 17.33 -13.19
CA ARG A 1 18.00 15.90 -12.85
C ARG A 1 18.50 15.74 -11.42
N SER A 2 17.64 15.34 -10.48
CA SER A 2 18.05 15.09 -9.10
C SER A 2 18.87 13.80 -9.04
N ILE A 3 20.00 13.82 -8.34
CA ILE A 3 20.93 12.68 -8.24
C ILE A 3 21.28 12.51 -6.76
N HIS A 4 21.19 11.27 -6.26
CA HIS A 4 21.60 10.92 -4.92
C HIS A 4 23.00 10.27 -4.98
N PHE A 5 24.02 10.97 -4.49
CA PHE A 5 25.42 10.55 -4.68
C PHE A 5 25.92 9.52 -3.66
N LEU A 6 25.41 9.49 -2.42
CA LEU A 6 26.01 8.71 -1.31
C LEU A 6 24.98 8.24 -0.27
N GLY A 7 24.04 7.37 -0.66
CA GLY A 7 23.10 6.73 0.26
C GLY A 7 23.11 5.20 0.13
N PRO A 8 22.88 4.45 1.22
CA PRO A 8 22.69 3.01 1.11
C PRO A 8 21.42 2.73 0.30
N MET A 9 21.58 2.25 -0.92
CA MET A 9 20.47 1.65 -1.67
C MET A 9 20.46 0.16 -1.37
N PHE A 10 19.61 -0.25 -0.44
CA PHE A 10 19.33 -1.67 -0.27
C PHE A 10 18.64 -2.18 -1.52
N LYS A 11 19.19 -3.26 -2.07
CA LYS A 11 18.67 -3.92 -3.26
C LYS A 11 17.99 -5.20 -2.83
N LYS A 12 17.06 -5.67 -3.66
CA LYS A 12 16.53 -7.02 -3.56
C LYS A 12 17.69 -8.02 -3.43
N SER A 13 17.65 -8.88 -2.41
CA SER A 13 18.71 -9.86 -2.20
C SER A 13 18.89 -10.72 -3.45
N ALA A 14 20.13 -10.81 -3.92
CA ALA A 14 20.51 -11.67 -5.04
C ALA A 14 20.93 -13.07 -4.57
N ASP A 15 20.96 -13.32 -3.26
CA ASP A 15 21.31 -14.63 -2.70
C ASP A 15 20.34 -15.70 -3.23
N PRO A 16 20.82 -16.70 -3.98
CA PRO A 16 20.00 -17.79 -4.48
C PRO A 16 19.21 -18.52 -3.38
N ALA A 17 19.76 -18.64 -2.17
CA ALA A 17 19.08 -19.28 -1.05
C ALA A 17 17.83 -18.51 -0.62
N LEU A 18 17.92 -17.18 -0.56
CA LEU A 18 16.80 -16.31 -0.18
C LEU A 18 15.77 -16.14 -1.31
N ARG A 19 16.15 -16.36 -2.58
CA ARG A 19 15.20 -16.23 -3.71
C ARG A 19 14.04 -17.21 -3.64
N HIS A 20 14.25 -18.40 -3.06
CA HIS A 20 13.19 -19.41 -2.91
C HIS A 20 12.17 -19.03 -1.82
N ASP A 21 12.57 -18.19 -0.86
CA ASP A 21 11.72 -17.76 0.25
C ASP A 21 11.01 -16.42 -0.02
N ILE A 22 11.42 -15.67 -1.05
CA ILE A 22 10.77 -14.41 -1.43
C ILE A 22 9.48 -14.69 -2.19
N ARG A 23 8.38 -14.17 -1.66
CA ARG A 23 7.07 -14.15 -2.31
C ARG A 23 6.69 -12.72 -2.68
N GLN A 24 5.88 -12.60 -3.73
CA GLN A 24 5.34 -11.32 -4.18
C GLN A 24 3.85 -11.23 -3.84
N TRP A 25 3.44 -10.06 -3.35
CA TRP A 25 2.05 -9.70 -3.11
C TRP A 25 1.75 -8.40 -3.84
N ASP A 26 0.92 -8.47 -4.87
CA ASP A 26 0.52 -7.29 -5.63
C ASP A 26 -0.63 -6.56 -4.91
N VAL A 27 -0.41 -5.28 -4.64
CA VAL A 27 -1.37 -4.38 -3.99
C VAL A 27 -1.73 -3.31 -4.99
N THR A 28 -2.96 -3.37 -5.52
CA THR A 28 -3.40 -2.51 -6.64
C THR A 28 -4.82 -2.00 -6.44
N VAL A 29 -5.10 -0.83 -6.98
CA VAL A 29 -6.45 -0.32 -7.23
C VAL A 29 -6.80 -0.49 -8.71
N LYS A 30 -8.09 -0.57 -9.05
CA LYS A 30 -8.57 -0.73 -10.43
C LYS A 30 -9.70 0.25 -10.71
N ASN A 31 -9.77 0.73 -11.95
CA ASN A 31 -10.88 1.54 -12.48
C ASN A 31 -11.17 2.80 -11.64
N VAL A 32 -10.12 3.50 -11.18
CA VAL A 32 -10.29 4.81 -10.53
C VAL A 32 -10.54 5.85 -11.61
N SER A 33 -11.68 6.51 -11.54
CA SER A 33 -12.02 7.63 -12.43
C SER A 33 -11.72 8.95 -11.74
N ILE A 34 -10.98 9.82 -12.42
CA ILE A 34 -10.67 11.18 -11.98
C ILE A 34 -11.52 12.11 -12.83
N ASP A 35 -12.31 12.97 -12.20
CA ASP A 35 -13.10 13.98 -12.90
C ASP A 35 -12.16 15.08 -13.41
N ALA A 36 -12.39 15.57 -14.62
CA ALA A 36 -11.56 16.61 -15.23
C ALA A 36 -11.58 17.94 -14.46
N SER A 37 -12.59 18.17 -13.61
CA SER A 37 -12.69 19.35 -12.75
C SER A 37 -12.00 19.19 -11.38
N MET A 38 -11.49 18.00 -11.06
CA MET A 38 -10.80 17.75 -9.79
C MET A 38 -9.30 17.92 -9.94
N ASP A 39 -8.70 18.85 -9.21
CA ASP A 39 -7.24 19.05 -9.18
C ASP A 39 -6.52 17.92 -8.42
N THR A 40 -7.16 17.37 -7.39
CA THR A 40 -6.56 16.36 -6.49
C THR A 40 -7.56 15.28 -6.13
N LEU A 41 -7.11 14.02 -6.14
CA LEU A 41 -7.89 12.87 -5.67
C LEU A 41 -7.04 11.97 -4.78
N TYR A 42 -7.51 11.74 -3.55
CA TYR A 42 -7.00 10.69 -2.68
C TYR A 42 -7.94 9.50 -2.73
N TRP A 43 -7.50 8.38 -3.28
CA TRP A 43 -8.29 7.16 -3.38
C TRP A 43 -7.78 6.10 -2.41
N CYS A 44 -8.68 5.62 -1.56
CA CYS A 44 -8.39 4.62 -0.54
C CYS A 44 -9.06 3.30 -0.90
N LYS A 45 -8.32 2.21 -0.72
CA LYS A 45 -8.80 0.86 -0.95
C LYS A 45 -8.33 -0.07 0.14
N ILE A 46 -9.27 -0.76 0.79
CA ILE A 46 -8.96 -1.84 1.73
C ILE A 46 -8.60 -3.11 0.96
N LEU A 47 -7.51 -3.75 1.37
CA LEU A 47 -6.99 -5.01 0.89
C LEU A 47 -6.81 -5.99 2.05
N LYS A 48 -6.83 -7.28 1.72
CA LYS A 48 -6.54 -8.35 2.65
C LYS A 48 -5.15 -8.91 2.33
N ALA A 49 -4.32 -9.09 3.34
CA ALA A 49 -3.06 -9.78 3.19
C ALA A 49 -3.28 -11.21 2.66
N PRO A 50 -2.30 -11.79 1.95
CA PRO A 50 -2.35 -13.19 1.55
C PRO A 50 -2.50 -14.10 2.77
N THR A 51 -3.19 -15.23 2.59
CA THR A 51 -3.29 -16.24 3.64
C THR A 51 -1.94 -16.94 3.81
N LEU A 52 -1.26 -16.64 4.91
CA LEU A 52 0.04 -17.21 5.27
C LEU A 52 -0.11 -18.13 6.48
N ARG A 53 0.41 -19.37 6.39
CA ARG A 53 0.33 -20.36 7.47
C ARG A 53 1.20 -19.99 8.68
N GLU A 54 2.30 -19.29 8.42
CA GLU A 54 3.29 -18.87 9.39
C GLU A 54 3.63 -17.38 9.20
N LYS A 55 4.32 -16.80 10.19
CA LYS A 55 4.75 -15.40 10.13
C LYS A 55 5.77 -15.21 9.02
N HIS A 56 5.54 -14.22 8.16
CA HIS A 56 6.52 -13.76 7.17
C HIS A 56 6.90 -12.30 7.47
N HIS A 57 7.82 -11.75 6.67
CA HIS A 57 8.13 -10.33 6.73
C HIS A 57 8.12 -9.69 5.33
N ILE A 58 7.55 -8.49 5.23
CA ILE A 58 7.77 -7.60 4.09
C ILE A 58 9.20 -7.09 4.19
N VAL A 59 10.00 -7.36 3.16
CA VAL A 59 11.43 -7.00 3.10
C VAL A 59 11.72 -5.90 2.07
N GLY A 60 10.69 -5.42 1.38
CA GLY A 60 10.79 -4.34 0.42
C GLY A 60 9.56 -4.25 -0.47
N TYR A 61 9.54 -3.22 -1.32
CA TYR A 61 8.47 -2.99 -2.30
C TYR A 61 9.02 -2.29 -3.54
N GLU A 62 8.29 -2.43 -4.63
CA GLU A 62 8.48 -1.72 -5.90
C GLU A 62 7.12 -1.20 -6.34
N ALA A 63 7.09 -0.08 -7.07
CA ALA A 63 5.84 0.48 -7.56
C ALA A 63 5.33 -0.26 -8.80
N ILE A 64 4.03 -0.54 -8.81
CA ILE A 64 3.31 -1.04 -9.98
C ILE A 64 2.47 0.12 -10.52
N LEU A 65 2.91 0.70 -11.65
CA LEU A 65 2.25 1.83 -12.28
C LEU A 65 1.56 1.41 -13.58
N THR A 66 0.44 2.04 -13.89
CA THR A 66 -0.18 1.90 -15.22
C THR A 66 0.65 2.64 -16.27
N ARG A 67 0.38 2.36 -17.55
CA ARG A 67 1.09 3.01 -18.66
C ARG A 67 0.87 4.52 -18.66
N GLU A 68 -0.35 4.95 -18.36
CA GLU A 68 -0.78 6.35 -18.27
C GLU A 68 -0.03 7.08 -17.17
N SER A 69 0.21 6.39 -16.04
CA SER A 69 0.98 6.90 -14.90
C SER A 69 2.49 6.94 -15.17
N SER A 70 2.96 6.41 -16.30
CA SER A 70 4.36 6.41 -16.73
C SER A 70 4.63 7.44 -17.84
N THR A 71 3.68 8.35 -18.10
CA THR A 71 3.79 9.39 -19.13
C THR A 71 4.51 10.64 -18.61
N LYS A 72 4.68 11.67 -19.46
CA LYS A 72 5.31 12.95 -19.08
C LYS A 72 4.57 13.73 -18.00
N GLN A 73 3.26 13.46 -17.84
CA GLN A 73 2.40 14.06 -16.83
C GLN A 73 1.77 12.91 -16.04
N PRO A 74 2.52 12.28 -15.12
CA PRO A 74 2.01 11.15 -14.36
C PRO A 74 0.94 11.64 -13.39
N LEU A 75 -0.27 11.09 -13.49
CA LEU A 75 -1.34 11.42 -12.55
C LEU A 75 -1.04 10.89 -11.14
N VAL A 76 -0.43 9.71 -11.02
CA VAL A 76 -0.06 9.15 -9.70
C VAL A 76 1.13 9.90 -9.14
N HIS A 77 0.92 10.68 -8.08
CA HIS A 77 1.94 11.50 -7.45
C HIS A 77 2.62 10.77 -6.27
N HIS A 78 1.85 10.09 -5.41
CA HIS A 78 2.39 9.20 -4.38
C HIS A 78 1.38 8.11 -4.00
N MET A 79 1.90 7.05 -3.37
CA MET A 79 1.13 5.91 -2.86
C MET A 79 1.63 5.55 -1.48
N THR A 80 0.72 5.20 -0.56
CA THR A 80 1.08 4.71 0.77
C THR A 80 0.23 3.50 1.13
N LEU A 81 0.88 2.44 1.61
CA LEU A 81 0.22 1.25 2.15
C LEU A 81 0.26 1.32 3.67
N PHE A 82 -0.91 1.26 4.30
CA PHE A 82 -1.07 1.28 5.75
C PHE A 82 -1.55 -0.07 6.27
N GLU A 83 -1.08 -0.47 7.45
CA GLU A 83 -1.73 -1.51 8.25
C GLU A 83 -2.99 -0.98 8.91
N CYS A 84 -4.04 -1.78 8.90
CA CYS A 84 -5.29 -1.48 9.58
C CYS A 84 -5.44 -2.29 10.86
N SER A 85 -6.11 -1.71 11.86
CA SER A 85 -6.43 -2.37 13.11
C SER A 85 -7.96 -2.47 13.31
N PRO A 86 -8.60 -3.53 12.77
CA PRO A 86 -10.05 -3.72 12.79
C PRO A 86 -10.74 -3.51 14.13
N ASN A 87 -10.07 -3.83 15.24
CA ASN A 87 -10.66 -3.81 16.57
C ASN A 87 -10.27 -2.58 17.39
N SER A 88 -9.66 -1.57 16.78
CA SER A 88 -9.12 -0.41 17.52
C SER A 88 -10.11 0.73 17.75
N TYR A 89 -11.28 0.72 17.08
CA TYR A 89 -12.31 1.74 17.27
C TYR A 89 -13.62 1.16 17.87
N PRO A 90 -14.22 1.81 18.88
CA PRO A 90 -15.54 1.41 19.41
C PRO A 90 -16.63 1.51 18.34
N GLY A 91 -17.31 0.40 18.05
CA GLY A 91 -18.37 0.34 17.04
C GLY A 91 -17.92 -0.16 15.66
N SER A 92 -16.63 -0.49 15.48
CA SER A 92 -16.18 -1.23 14.31
C SER A 92 -16.83 -2.61 14.25
N ASP A 93 -17.33 -3.01 13.08
CA ASP A 93 -17.85 -4.35 12.84
C ASP A 93 -16.77 -5.21 12.16
N PRO A 94 -16.24 -6.24 12.85
CA PRO A 94 -15.24 -7.14 12.27
C PRO A 94 -15.67 -7.80 10.96
N ASN A 95 -16.98 -8.02 10.75
CA ASN A 95 -17.50 -8.69 9.56
C ASN A 95 -17.46 -7.80 8.32
N SER A 96 -17.48 -6.50 8.53
CA SER A 96 -17.57 -5.57 7.42
C SER A 96 -16.20 -5.40 6.71
N TRP A 97 -15.08 -5.86 7.31
CA TRP A 97 -13.74 -5.83 6.70
C TRP A 97 -13.63 -6.61 5.41
N ASP A 98 -14.23 -7.79 5.38
CA ASP A 98 -14.28 -8.59 4.15
C ASP A 98 -15.23 -7.99 3.09
N VAL A 99 -16.13 -7.08 3.48
CA VAL A 99 -16.98 -6.30 2.55
C VAL A 99 -16.17 -5.16 1.92
N TRP A 100 -15.41 -4.38 2.69
CA TRP A 100 -14.56 -3.31 2.13
C TRP A 100 -13.43 -3.85 1.25
N VAL A 101 -12.93 -5.06 1.52
CA VAL A 101 -12.00 -5.76 0.61
C VAL A 101 -12.62 -6.01 -0.76
N LYS A 102 -13.94 -6.21 -0.86
CA LYS A 102 -14.65 -6.43 -2.13
C LYS A 102 -15.07 -5.15 -2.84
N SER A 103 -15.06 -3.99 -2.16
CA SER A 103 -15.43 -2.71 -2.78
C SER A 103 -14.42 -2.25 -3.83
N SER A 104 -14.71 -1.21 -4.61
CA SER A 104 -13.71 -0.60 -5.52
C SER A 104 -12.76 0.37 -4.81
N GLY A 105 -12.99 0.64 -3.53
CA GLY A 105 -12.39 1.77 -2.81
C GLY A 105 -13.35 2.95 -2.69
N ALA A 106 -12.86 4.04 -2.11
CA ALA A 106 -13.59 5.29 -1.91
C ALA A 106 -12.60 6.47 -1.89
N VAL A 107 -13.11 7.69 -2.00
CA VAL A 107 -12.33 8.91 -1.77
C VAL A 107 -11.94 8.96 -0.29
N CYS A 108 -10.64 9.02 0.04
CA CYS A 108 -10.14 8.89 1.42
C CYS A 108 -10.76 9.93 2.38
N ASN A 109 -10.81 11.19 1.96
CA ASN A 109 -11.15 12.33 2.83
C ASN A 109 -12.63 12.74 2.75
N SER A 110 -13.53 11.81 2.43
CA SER A 110 -14.96 12.09 2.33
C SER A 110 -15.72 11.56 3.56
N ASN A 111 -16.25 12.48 4.38
CA ASN A 111 -17.10 12.14 5.53
C ASN A 111 -18.38 11.38 5.15
N LEU A 112 -18.78 11.40 3.87
CA LEU A 112 -19.98 10.72 3.37
C LEU A 112 -19.67 9.36 2.74
N LEU A 113 -18.48 9.20 2.16
CA LEU A 113 -18.14 8.01 1.36
C LEU A 113 -17.15 7.07 2.07
N THR A 114 -16.36 7.58 3.02
CA THR A 114 -15.37 6.78 3.76
C THR A 114 -15.98 6.24 5.05
N PRO A 115 -16.01 4.90 5.24
CA PRO A 115 -16.37 4.31 6.52
C PRO A 115 -15.39 4.72 7.62
N ARG A 116 -15.89 5.08 8.80
CA ARG A 116 -15.07 5.43 9.97
C ARG A 116 -14.07 4.34 10.36
N ASP A 117 -14.38 3.08 10.11
CA ASP A 117 -13.48 1.96 10.41
C ASP A 117 -12.13 2.07 9.69
N TRP A 118 -12.07 2.81 8.57
CA TRP A 118 -10.84 3.04 7.83
C TRP A 118 -9.88 3.99 8.54
N ASP A 119 -10.38 4.81 9.49
CA ASP A 119 -9.54 5.67 10.35
C ASP A 119 -8.58 4.84 11.23
N SER A 120 -8.80 3.52 11.33
CA SER A 120 -7.88 2.59 12.01
C SER A 120 -6.64 2.22 11.21
N CYS A 121 -6.53 2.68 9.96
CA CYS A 121 -5.43 2.39 9.04
C CYS A 121 -4.36 3.50 9.07
N ILE A 122 -3.57 3.57 10.16
CA ILE A 122 -2.64 4.70 10.42
C ILE A 122 -1.16 4.35 10.37
N THR A 123 -0.79 3.06 10.31
CA THR A 123 0.61 2.63 10.39
C THR A 123 1.17 2.40 8.98
N PRO A 124 1.99 3.30 8.42
CA PRO A 124 2.53 3.12 7.07
C PRO A 124 3.60 2.01 7.05
N VAL A 125 3.52 1.13 6.06
CA VAL A 125 4.49 0.03 5.84
C VAL A 125 5.24 0.13 4.53
N ALA A 126 4.70 0.86 3.55
CA ALA A 126 5.37 1.18 2.29
C ALA A 126 4.87 2.54 1.81
N THR A 127 5.77 3.37 1.28
CA THR A 127 5.42 4.68 0.71
C THR A 127 6.24 4.92 -0.55
N TRP A 128 5.59 5.30 -1.64
CA TRP A 128 6.22 5.58 -2.91
C TRP A 128 5.81 6.97 -3.38
N GLY A 129 6.72 7.68 -4.04
CA GLY A 129 6.41 8.95 -4.69
C GLY A 129 7.19 9.12 -6.00
N ILE A 130 6.83 10.12 -6.80
CA ILE A 130 7.50 10.43 -8.07
C ILE A 130 9.02 10.45 -7.89
N GLY A 131 9.72 9.70 -8.74
CA GLY A 131 11.18 9.58 -8.74
C GLY A 131 11.74 8.45 -7.88
N ALA A 132 10.92 7.79 -7.05
CA ALA A 132 11.33 6.61 -6.31
C ALA A 132 11.25 5.35 -7.18
N SER A 133 12.22 4.44 -7.03
CA SER A 133 12.18 3.10 -7.64
C SER A 133 11.47 2.05 -6.77
N GLY A 134 11.24 2.36 -5.50
CA GLY A 134 10.91 1.39 -4.44
C GLY A 134 11.97 1.41 -3.34
N GLN A 135 11.77 0.59 -2.31
CA GLN A 135 12.69 0.49 -1.18
C GLN A 135 12.77 -0.95 -0.70
N PHE A 136 13.99 -1.43 -0.47
CA PHE A 136 14.25 -2.69 0.23
C PHE A 136 14.80 -2.40 1.63
N LEU A 137 14.52 -3.30 2.56
CA LEU A 137 14.99 -3.22 3.94
C LEU A 137 16.35 -3.93 4.07
N PRO A 138 17.16 -3.57 5.08
CA PRO A 138 18.36 -4.34 5.42
C PRO A 138 18.03 -5.81 5.69
N GLU A 139 18.99 -6.71 5.48
CA GLU A 139 18.80 -8.16 5.61
C GLU A 139 18.28 -8.62 6.99
N HIS A 140 18.60 -7.87 8.04
CA HIS A 140 18.19 -8.17 9.42
C HIS A 140 16.86 -7.50 9.83
N ILE A 141 16.17 -6.81 8.92
CA ILE A 141 14.96 -6.04 9.18
C ILE A 141 13.83 -6.51 8.27
N GLY A 142 12.62 -6.61 8.82
CA GLY A 142 11.42 -6.89 8.06
C GLY A 142 10.16 -6.53 8.83
N ILE A 143 9.11 -6.15 8.11
CA ILE A 143 7.81 -5.77 8.70
C ILE A 143 6.94 -7.02 8.79
N PRO A 144 6.44 -7.41 9.96
CA PRO A 144 5.74 -8.68 10.16
C PRO A 144 4.40 -8.74 9.41
N ILE A 145 4.17 -9.81 8.66
CA ILE A 145 2.90 -10.07 7.96
C ILE A 145 2.43 -11.51 8.16
N GLY A 146 1.12 -11.67 8.36
CA GLY A 146 0.48 -12.97 8.54
C GLY A 146 0.82 -13.69 9.86
N GLY A 147 0.50 -14.98 9.90
CA GLY A 147 0.65 -15.83 11.08
C GLY A 147 -0.40 -15.57 12.19
N ASN A 148 -0.56 -16.54 13.09
CA ASN A 148 -1.57 -16.51 14.16
C ASN A 148 -1.23 -15.57 15.32
N LYS A 149 -0.08 -14.87 15.26
CA LYS A 149 0.52 -14.12 16.38
C LYS A 149 0.83 -12.65 16.05
N GLY A 150 -0.03 -11.98 15.29
CA GLY A 150 -0.09 -10.50 15.31
C GLY A 150 0.37 -9.73 14.07
N GLY A 151 0.46 -10.36 12.89
CA GLY A 151 0.57 -9.59 11.64
C GLY A 151 -0.77 -8.94 11.28
N ALA A 152 -0.75 -7.74 10.70
CA ALA A 152 -1.98 -7.10 10.21
C ALA A 152 -2.65 -7.96 9.14
N LYS A 153 -3.98 -8.10 9.23
CA LYS A 153 -4.79 -8.88 8.27
C LYS A 153 -5.31 -8.00 7.12
N TYR A 154 -5.59 -6.75 7.42
CA TYR A 154 -6.11 -5.78 6.47
C TYR A 154 -5.16 -4.61 6.34
N TYR A 155 -5.10 -4.08 5.12
CA TYR A 155 -4.26 -2.96 4.74
C TYR A 155 -5.08 -1.97 3.94
N MET A 156 -4.68 -0.71 3.95
CA MET A 156 -5.26 0.33 3.11
C MET A 156 -4.21 0.86 2.16
N LEU A 157 -4.46 0.75 0.85
CA LEU A 157 -3.69 1.47 -0.15
C LEU A 157 -4.35 2.82 -0.38
N GLU A 158 -3.63 3.89 -0.05
CA GLU A 158 -3.96 5.26 -0.41
C GLU A 158 -3.14 5.65 -1.64
N VAL A 159 -3.80 6.17 -2.67
CA VAL A 159 -3.16 6.71 -3.88
C VAL A 159 -3.57 8.16 -4.04
N HIS A 160 -2.59 9.05 -4.10
CA HIS A 160 -2.78 10.45 -4.44
C HIS A 160 -2.58 10.64 -5.94
N TYR A 161 -3.64 11.08 -6.60
CA TYR A 161 -3.64 11.52 -7.98
C TYR A 161 -3.63 13.05 -8.03
N ASP A 162 -2.61 13.60 -8.70
CA ASP A 162 -2.47 15.01 -9.01
C ASP A 162 -2.91 15.22 -10.47
N ASN A 163 -3.97 16.00 -10.67
CA ASN A 163 -4.61 16.23 -11.98
C ASN A 163 -4.57 17.74 -12.30
N PRO A 164 -3.42 18.25 -12.77
CA PRO A 164 -3.17 19.69 -12.96
C PRO A 164 -3.84 20.30 -14.19
#